data_AF-A0A1S0TQ72-F1
#
_entry.id   AF-A0A1S0TQ72-F1
#
_cell.length_a   1.000
_cell.length_b   1.000
_cell.length_c   1.000
_cell.angle_alpha   90.00
_cell.angle_beta   90.00
_cell.angle_gamma   90.00
#
_symmetry.space_group_name_H-M   'P 1'
#
loop_
_entity.id
_entity.type
_entity.pdbx_description
1 polymer ?
#
loop_
_entity_poly.entity_id
_entity_poly.type
_entity_poly.pdbx_seq_one_letter_code
_entity_poly.pdbx_strand_id
1 'polypeptide(L)'
;INETFEDEPLSPIYEVFSNVPGTNQQRSSDSPEPHSGSGTIRLYKNVPKWFLNKSPLGRVPAFEMNGVTIYESSVIAEYLDEIFPETAILPRHPLAKANQKILAERMSSLVSTMFKTFHPNNAIVQQNVNKSLHNALRNAQSLLMDDFYGGKTLGFADIMMWPFLERLQLVTVNPYTEFRYFPGINKCIHGPYAKTTRGTSDLIVTKKIANNNI
;
A
#
# COMPACT_ATOMS: atom_id res chain seq x y z
N ILE A 1 -35.60 -13.03 -16.13
CA ILE A 1 -35.63 -12.09 -14.98
C ILE A 1 -34.55 -11.09 -15.29
N ASN A 2 -34.94 -9.95 -15.87
CA ASN A 2 -34.01 -8.90 -16.26
C ASN A 2 -33.78 -8.04 -15.01
N GLU A 3 -32.64 -8.22 -14.35
CA GLU A 3 -32.18 -7.25 -13.35
C GLU A 3 -31.32 -6.22 -14.07
N THR A 4 -31.92 -5.06 -14.28
CA THR A 4 -31.24 -3.80 -14.53
C THR A 4 -30.30 -3.52 -13.36
N PHE A 5 -28.98 -3.61 -13.60
CA PHE A 5 -27.99 -2.99 -12.72
C PHE A 5 -28.18 -1.47 -12.86
N GLU A 6 -28.89 -0.87 -11.91
CA GLU A 6 -28.81 0.57 -11.69
C GLU A 6 -27.37 0.90 -11.28
N ASP A 7 -26.81 1.96 -11.86
CA ASP A 7 -25.51 2.52 -11.47
C ASP A 7 -25.59 3.00 -10.01
N GLU A 8 -25.32 2.08 -9.08
CA GLU A 8 -25.16 2.36 -7.65
C GLU A 8 -24.09 3.44 -7.46
N PRO A 9 -24.36 4.52 -6.68
CA PRO A 9 -23.38 5.56 -6.44
C PRO A 9 -22.14 4.96 -5.76
N LEU A 10 -20.95 5.28 -6.29
CA LEU A 10 -19.67 4.83 -5.76
C LEU A 10 -19.62 5.01 -4.23
N SER A 11 -19.44 3.91 -3.50
CA SER A 11 -19.46 3.91 -2.04
C SER A 11 -18.28 4.71 -1.45
N PRO A 12 -18.45 5.36 -0.28
CA PRO A 12 -17.39 6.10 0.40
C PRO A 12 -16.13 5.27 0.65
N ILE A 13 -15.01 5.67 0.06
CA ILE A 13 -13.67 5.29 0.53
C ILE A 13 -13.05 6.50 1.20
N TYR A 14 -12.77 6.40 2.49
CA TYR A 14 -12.10 7.48 3.22
C TYR A 14 -10.61 7.52 2.87
N GLU A 15 -10.19 8.51 2.08
CA GLU A 15 -8.79 8.72 1.72
C GLU A 15 -8.01 9.53 2.78
N VAL A 16 -6.72 9.20 2.93
CA VAL A 16 -5.79 9.90 3.82
C VAL A 16 -4.88 10.81 3.02
N PHE A 17 -4.99 12.12 3.25
CA PHE A 17 -3.97 13.08 2.81
C PHE A 17 -3.22 13.64 4.02
N SER A 18 -1.90 13.49 4.02
CA SER A 18 -1.02 14.23 4.92
C SER A 18 -0.88 15.66 4.41
N ASN A 19 -1.65 16.61 4.96
CA ASN A 19 -1.62 17.99 4.48
C ASN A 19 -0.49 18.84 5.07
N VAL A 20 0.06 19.66 4.17
CA VAL A 20 1.10 20.70 4.24
C VAL A 20 1.01 21.59 5.50
N PRO A 21 2.15 21.99 6.11
CA PRO A 21 2.15 22.75 7.36
C PRO A 21 1.67 24.19 7.13
N GLY A 22 0.59 24.57 7.82
CA GLY A 22 0.10 25.95 7.83
C GLY A 22 -1.39 26.09 8.04
N THR A 23 -1.92 25.68 9.20
CA THR A 23 -3.15 26.25 9.81
C THR A 23 -3.39 25.56 11.15
N ASN A 24 -3.04 26.22 12.25
CA ASN A 24 -3.41 25.82 13.60
C ASN A 24 -4.81 26.36 13.89
N GLN A 25 -5.84 25.55 13.64
CA GLN A 25 -7.10 25.65 14.36
C GLN A 25 -7.34 24.32 15.07
N GLN A 26 -7.36 24.35 16.41
CA GLN A 26 -7.85 23.25 17.24
C GLN A 26 -9.36 23.13 17.01
N ARG A 27 -9.77 22.25 16.10
CA ARG A 27 -11.18 21.88 15.94
C ARG A 27 -11.47 20.70 16.88
N SER A 28 -12.58 20.76 17.61
CA SER A 28 -13.00 19.77 18.62
C SER A 28 -13.25 18.39 18.00
N SER A 29 -13.23 17.35 18.85
CA SER A 29 -13.58 15.95 18.51
C SER A 29 -15.01 15.77 18.00
N ASP A 30 -15.84 16.82 18.08
CA ASP A 30 -17.25 16.88 17.67
C ASP A 30 -17.41 17.41 16.23
N SER A 31 -16.39 17.25 15.38
CA SER A 31 -16.55 17.57 13.96
C SER A 31 -17.65 16.68 13.38
N PRO A 32 -18.70 17.23 12.75
CA PRO A 32 -19.83 16.44 12.24
C PRO A 32 -19.37 15.49 11.12
N GLU A 33 -20.11 14.40 10.95
CA GLU A 33 -19.90 13.49 9.82
C GLU A 33 -20.17 14.23 8.49
N PRO A 34 -19.30 14.09 7.48
CA PRO A 34 -19.46 14.79 6.21
C PRO A 34 -20.69 14.29 5.45
N HIS A 35 -21.53 15.23 4.99
CA HIS A 35 -22.82 14.95 4.35
C HIS A 35 -22.75 14.32 2.95
N SER A 36 -21.59 14.27 2.29
CA SER A 36 -21.47 13.85 0.88
C SER A 36 -20.70 12.55 0.64
N GLY A 37 -20.49 11.71 1.67
CA GLY A 37 -19.78 10.43 1.51
C GLY A 37 -18.28 10.56 1.17
N SER A 38 -17.75 11.77 0.97
CA SER A 38 -16.32 12.03 0.84
C SER A 38 -15.92 13.04 1.92
N GLY A 39 -14.93 12.66 2.72
CA GLY A 39 -14.56 13.38 3.93
C GLY A 39 -13.10 13.22 4.26
N THR A 40 -12.43 14.31 4.62
CA THR A 40 -11.03 14.27 5.04
C THR A 40 -10.92 13.93 6.53
N ILE A 41 -10.21 12.85 6.84
CA ILE A 41 -9.90 12.46 8.22
C ILE A 41 -8.44 12.80 8.52
N ARG A 42 -8.19 13.54 9.61
CA ARG A 42 -6.84 13.84 10.09
C ARG A 42 -6.46 12.85 11.20
N LEU A 43 -5.62 11.87 10.89
CA LEU A 43 -5.25 10.80 11.83
C LEU A 43 -4.30 11.24 12.97
N TYR A 44 -3.66 12.41 12.84
CA TYR A 44 -2.60 12.86 13.76
C TYR A 44 -3.12 13.82 14.86
N LYS A 45 -4.42 14.12 14.88
CA LYS A 45 -5.07 14.96 15.90
C LYS A 45 -6.47 14.41 16.14
N ASN A 46 -6.79 14.07 17.40
CA ASN A 46 -8.13 13.73 17.91
C ASN A 46 -9.07 13.12 16.86
N VAL A 47 -8.94 11.80 16.64
CA VAL A 47 -9.81 11.08 15.71
C VAL A 47 -11.29 11.36 16.05
N PRO A 48 -12.11 11.87 15.11
CA PRO A 48 -13.49 12.25 15.39
C PRO A 48 -14.32 11.07 15.88
N LYS A 49 -15.25 11.33 16.81
CA LYS A 49 -16.09 10.27 17.41
C LYS A 49 -16.93 9.52 16.38
N TRP A 50 -17.44 10.21 15.35
CA TRP A 50 -18.19 9.55 14.27
C TRP A 50 -17.34 8.54 13.50
N PHE A 51 -16.05 8.80 13.32
CA PHE A 51 -15.17 7.86 12.62
C PHE A 51 -14.81 6.66 13.50
N LEU A 52 -14.67 6.86 14.82
CA LEU A 52 -14.47 5.75 15.75
C LEU A 52 -15.64 4.76 15.78
N ASN A 53 -16.86 5.23 15.47
CA ASN A 53 -18.00 4.33 15.29
C ASN A 53 -17.86 3.43 14.04
N LYS A 54 -17.12 3.90 13.02
CA LYS A 54 -16.87 3.19 11.77
C LYS A 54 -15.63 2.29 11.85
N SER A 55 -14.54 2.83 12.41
CA SER A 55 -13.28 2.13 12.67
C SER A 55 -12.94 2.25 14.16
N PRO A 56 -13.31 1.26 14.99
CA PRO A 56 -13.08 1.30 16.44
C PRO A 56 -11.62 1.47 16.84
N LEU A 57 -10.70 1.04 15.98
CA LEU A 57 -9.25 1.19 16.19
C LEU A 57 -8.73 2.58 15.79
N GLY A 58 -9.57 3.44 15.22
CA GLY A 58 -9.19 4.76 14.70
C GLY A 58 -8.21 4.68 13.53
N ARG A 59 -8.17 3.54 12.83
CA ARG A 59 -7.27 3.28 11.70
C ARG A 59 -8.02 3.33 10.38
N VAL A 60 -7.26 3.56 9.34
CA VAL A 60 -7.70 3.56 7.94
C VAL A 60 -6.90 2.51 7.18
N PRO A 61 -7.45 1.97 6.08
CA PRO A 61 -8.77 2.29 5.50
C PRO A 61 -9.96 1.73 6.30
N ALA A 62 -11.12 2.35 6.11
CA ALA A 62 -12.43 1.85 6.47
C ALA A 62 -13.37 2.03 5.27
N PHE A 63 -14.19 1.03 4.98
CA PHE A 63 -15.08 0.95 3.84
C PHE A 63 -16.52 0.77 4.32
N GLU A 64 -17.46 1.49 3.74
CA GLU A 64 -18.88 1.38 4.09
C GLU A 64 -19.72 1.15 2.84
N MET A 65 -20.56 0.14 2.87
CA MET A 65 -21.53 -0.16 1.82
C MET A 65 -22.84 -0.62 2.45
N ASN A 66 -23.97 -0.05 2.01
CA ASN A 66 -25.30 -0.39 2.51
C ASN A 66 -25.44 -0.28 4.06
N GLY A 67 -24.79 0.72 4.65
CA GLY A 67 -24.81 0.97 6.09
C GLY A 67 -23.97 -0.01 6.93
N VAL A 68 -23.21 -0.91 6.30
CA VAL A 68 -22.29 -1.84 6.96
C VAL A 68 -20.86 -1.37 6.75
N THR A 69 -20.10 -1.23 7.84
CA THR A 69 -18.69 -0.84 7.79
C THR A 69 -17.75 -2.03 7.95
N ILE A 70 -16.73 -2.10 7.10
CA ILE A 70 -15.61 -3.04 7.15
C ILE A 70 -14.31 -2.24 7.31
N TYR A 71 -13.43 -2.69 8.19
CA TYR A 71 -12.13 -2.07 8.45
C TYR A 71 -11.01 -3.13 8.37
N GLU A 72 -9.75 -2.66 8.34
CA GLU A 72 -8.54 -3.41 7.98
C GLU A 72 -8.38 -3.61 6.46
N SER A 73 -7.23 -3.19 5.93
CA SER A 73 -6.98 -3.17 4.48
C SER A 73 -7.06 -4.53 3.83
N SER A 74 -6.53 -5.58 4.47
CA SER A 74 -6.56 -6.95 3.94
C SER A 74 -7.97 -7.55 3.95
N VAL A 75 -8.78 -7.21 4.97
CA VAL A 75 -10.17 -7.67 5.10
C VAL A 75 -11.04 -6.97 4.05
N ILE A 76 -10.87 -5.67 3.87
CA ILE A 76 -11.55 -4.90 2.81
C ILE A 76 -11.21 -5.46 1.43
N ALA A 77 -9.92 -5.68 1.14
CA ALA A 77 -9.48 -6.21 -0.15
C ALA A 77 -10.07 -7.60 -0.44
N GLU A 78 -10.13 -8.48 0.56
CA GLU A 78 -10.77 -9.80 0.41
C GLU A 78 -12.29 -9.71 0.23
N TYR A 79 -12.97 -8.83 0.97
CA TYR A 79 -14.40 -8.61 0.81
C TYR A 79 -14.75 -8.12 -0.60
N LEU A 80 -14.00 -7.12 -1.11
CA LEU A 80 -14.19 -6.58 -2.45
C LEU A 80 -13.94 -7.65 -3.53
N ASP A 81 -12.95 -8.51 -3.35
CA ASP A 81 -12.65 -9.64 -4.25
C ASP A 81 -13.81 -10.67 -4.31
N GLU A 82 -14.51 -10.86 -3.19
CA GLU A 82 -15.65 -11.78 -3.11
C GLU A 82 -16.90 -11.22 -3.79
N ILE A 83 -17.19 -9.92 -3.65
CA ILE A 83 -18.38 -9.31 -4.24
C ILE A 83 -18.19 -8.84 -5.70
N PHE A 84 -16.95 -8.67 -6.16
CA PHE A 84 -16.62 -8.30 -7.55
C PHE A 84 -15.75 -9.38 -8.24
N PRO A 85 -16.34 -10.55 -8.59
CA PRO A 85 -15.58 -11.70 -9.07
C PRO A 85 -14.90 -11.48 -10.43
N GLU A 86 -15.40 -10.57 -11.26
CA GLU A 86 -14.84 -10.23 -12.57
C GLU A 86 -13.46 -9.56 -12.48
N THR A 87 -13.15 -8.95 -11.33
CA THR A 87 -11.86 -8.28 -11.06
C THR A 87 -11.08 -8.96 -9.95
N ALA A 88 -11.25 -10.28 -9.79
CA ALA A 88 -10.63 -11.02 -8.70
C ALA A 88 -9.09 -10.98 -8.77
N ILE A 89 -8.48 -10.61 -7.65
CA ILE A 89 -7.05 -10.59 -7.35
C ILE A 89 -6.61 -11.80 -6.51
N LEU A 90 -7.56 -12.52 -5.88
CA LEU A 90 -7.29 -13.76 -5.17
C LEU A 90 -7.66 -14.99 -6.02
N PRO A 91 -6.79 -16.02 -6.05
CA PRO A 91 -7.14 -17.31 -6.65
C PRO A 91 -8.33 -17.96 -5.94
N ARG A 92 -9.21 -18.63 -6.71
CA ARG A 92 -10.35 -19.38 -6.15
C ARG A 92 -9.94 -20.68 -5.45
N HIS A 93 -8.82 -21.29 -5.86
CA HIS A 93 -8.32 -22.49 -5.20
C HIS A 93 -7.81 -22.17 -3.79
N PRO A 94 -8.30 -22.83 -2.72
CA PRO A 94 -8.03 -22.44 -1.33
C PRO A 94 -6.54 -22.35 -0.98
N LEU A 95 -5.73 -23.30 -1.43
CA LEU A 95 -4.29 -23.28 -1.18
C LEU A 95 -3.59 -22.11 -1.90
N ALA A 96 -4.03 -21.78 -3.11
CA ALA A 96 -3.45 -20.67 -3.87
C ALA A 96 -3.85 -19.32 -3.24
N LYS A 97 -5.11 -19.19 -2.77
CA LYS A 97 -5.57 -18.05 -1.95
C LYS A 97 -4.69 -17.89 -0.71
N ALA A 98 -4.47 -18.96 0.04
CA ALA A 98 -3.62 -18.95 1.24
C ALA A 98 -2.18 -18.55 0.92
N ASN A 99 -1.59 -19.09 -0.17
CA ASN A 99 -0.24 -18.75 -0.59
C ASN A 99 -0.08 -17.27 -0.93
N GLN A 100 -1.06 -16.64 -1.57
CA GLN A 100 -1.05 -15.19 -1.84
C GLN A 100 -1.06 -14.36 -0.55
N LYS A 101 -1.84 -14.77 0.45
CA LYS A 101 -1.86 -14.09 1.77
C LYS A 101 -0.54 -14.27 2.53
N ILE A 102 0.03 -15.48 2.51
CA ILE A 102 1.36 -15.75 3.09
C ILE A 102 2.43 -14.89 2.41
N LEU A 103 2.35 -14.72 1.09
CA LEU A 103 3.29 -13.90 0.34
C LEU A 103 3.25 -12.44 0.78
N ALA A 104 2.04 -11.87 0.93
CA ALA A 104 1.86 -10.53 1.48
C ALA A 104 2.45 -10.40 2.90
N GLU A 105 2.18 -11.38 3.77
CA GLU A 105 2.71 -11.39 5.14
C GLU A 105 4.24 -11.51 5.17
N ARG A 106 4.84 -12.34 4.31
CA ARG A 106 6.31 -12.47 4.23
C ARG A 106 6.99 -11.16 3.82
N MET A 107 6.26 -10.24 3.21
CA MET A 107 6.75 -8.90 2.85
C MET A 107 6.40 -7.83 3.91
N SER A 108 5.65 -8.14 4.97
CA SER A 108 5.24 -7.18 6.01
C SER A 108 6.44 -6.50 6.70
N SER A 109 7.57 -7.21 6.81
CA SER A 109 8.83 -6.69 7.33
C SER A 109 9.41 -5.53 6.52
N LEU A 110 9.18 -5.49 5.21
CA LEU A 110 9.59 -4.37 4.34
C LEU A 110 8.86 -3.09 4.75
N VAL A 111 7.54 -3.19 4.94
CA VAL A 111 6.70 -2.07 5.37
C VAL A 111 7.15 -1.54 6.73
N SER A 112 7.30 -2.43 7.72
CA SER A 112 7.75 -2.05 9.06
C SER A 112 9.11 -1.35 9.02
N THR A 113 10.05 -1.86 8.23
CA THR A 113 11.42 -1.33 8.18
C THR A 113 11.49 -0.02 7.40
N MET A 114 10.71 0.12 6.33
CA MET A 114 10.54 1.38 5.61
C MET A 114 10.07 2.48 6.58
N PHE A 115 9.04 2.23 7.41
CA PHE A 115 8.56 3.23 8.37
C PHE A 115 9.58 3.58 9.47
N LYS A 116 10.37 2.60 9.93
CA LYS A 116 11.48 2.85 10.87
C LYS A 116 12.52 3.79 10.29
N THR A 117 12.67 3.84 8.97
CA THR A 117 13.60 4.75 8.32
C THR A 117 13.18 6.21 8.48
N PHE A 118 11.92 6.53 8.80
CA PHE A 118 11.51 7.92 9.05
C PHE A 118 11.70 8.38 10.50
N HIS A 119 12.07 7.46 11.41
CA HIS A 119 12.19 7.75 12.84
C HIS A 119 13.55 7.30 13.43
N PRO A 120 14.70 7.67 12.82
CA PRO A 120 15.99 7.32 13.41
C PRO A 120 16.29 8.20 14.63
N ASN A 121 16.74 7.56 15.71
CA ASN A 121 17.14 8.26 16.93
C ASN A 121 18.65 8.55 16.99
N ASN A 122 19.48 7.81 16.24
CA ASN A 122 20.92 8.02 16.10
C ASN A 122 21.52 7.24 14.90
N ALA A 123 22.81 7.45 14.61
CA ALA A 123 23.52 6.84 13.49
C ALA A 123 23.63 5.30 13.57
N ILE A 124 23.81 4.71 14.77
CA ILE A 124 23.92 3.26 14.95
C ILE A 124 22.57 2.59 14.65
N VAL A 125 21.49 3.15 15.18
CA VAL A 125 20.13 2.70 14.89
C VAL A 125 19.84 2.80 13.40
N GLN A 126 20.24 3.89 12.75
CA GLN A 126 20.05 4.05 11.31
C GLN A 126 20.81 3.01 10.49
N GLN A 127 22.05 2.67 10.86
CA GLN A 127 22.82 1.63 10.17
C GLN A 127 22.12 0.27 10.27
N ASN A 128 21.59 -0.08 11.44
CA ASN A 128 20.80 -1.30 11.63
C ASN A 128 19.49 -1.30 10.82
N VAL A 129 18.82 -0.14 10.75
CA VAL A 129 17.61 0.03 9.94
C VAL A 129 17.94 -0.11 8.45
N ASN A 130 19.04 0.48 7.97
CA ASN A 130 19.48 0.34 6.58
C ASN A 130 19.77 -1.13 6.22
N LYS A 131 20.52 -1.84 7.08
CA LYS A 131 20.79 -3.27 6.89
C LYS A 131 19.50 -4.10 6.86
N SER A 132 18.55 -3.79 7.75
CA SER A 132 17.25 -4.44 7.78
C SER A 132 16.45 -4.15 6.51
N LEU A 133 16.51 -2.92 5.99
CA LEU A 133 15.80 -2.51 4.78
C LEU A 133 16.37 -3.23 3.56
N HIS A 134 17.70 -3.32 3.45
CA HIS A 134 18.37 -4.11 2.42
C HIS A 134 17.94 -5.58 2.45
N ASN A 135 17.89 -6.20 3.63
CA ASN A 135 17.45 -7.59 3.76
C ASN A 135 15.98 -7.76 3.38
N ALA A 136 15.10 -6.84 3.80
CA ALA A 136 13.69 -6.88 3.47
C ALA A 136 13.44 -6.70 1.95
N LEU A 137 14.19 -5.80 1.30
CA LEU A 137 14.15 -5.61 -0.15
C LEU A 137 14.65 -6.86 -0.90
N ARG A 138 15.74 -7.50 -0.44
CA ARG A 138 16.20 -8.77 -1.03
C ARG A 138 15.18 -9.88 -0.85
N ASN A 139 14.55 -9.97 0.32
CA ASN A 139 13.48 -10.94 0.55
C ASN A 139 12.30 -10.69 -0.38
N ALA A 140 11.83 -9.44 -0.51
CA ALA A 140 10.78 -9.08 -1.47
C ALA A 140 11.17 -9.47 -2.90
N GLN A 141 12.39 -9.14 -3.35
CA GLN A 141 12.87 -9.56 -4.66
C GLN A 141 12.87 -11.09 -4.84
N SER A 142 13.28 -11.86 -3.84
CA SER A 142 13.30 -13.34 -3.90
C SER A 142 11.91 -13.98 -3.92
N LEU A 143 10.88 -13.21 -3.53
CA LEU A 143 9.49 -13.63 -3.49
C LEU A 143 8.74 -13.39 -4.79
N LEU A 144 9.34 -12.63 -5.71
CA LEU A 144 8.77 -12.37 -7.02
C LEU A 144 8.69 -13.69 -7.81
N MET A 145 7.50 -14.03 -8.30
CA MET A 145 7.28 -15.31 -8.99
C MET A 145 7.58 -15.23 -10.49
N ASP A 146 7.13 -14.16 -11.14
CA ASP A 146 7.34 -13.88 -12.57
C ASP A 146 7.36 -12.35 -12.74
N ASP A 147 6.58 -11.78 -13.65
CA ASP A 147 6.31 -10.34 -13.75
C ASP A 147 5.75 -9.74 -12.43
N PHE A 148 5.06 -10.55 -11.62
CA PHE A 148 4.40 -10.17 -10.37
C PHE A 148 4.61 -11.19 -9.25
N TYR A 149 4.23 -10.81 -8.02
CA TYR A 149 4.07 -11.72 -6.89
C TYR A 149 2.91 -12.71 -7.11
N GLY A 150 1.89 -12.30 -7.89
CA GLY A 150 0.83 -13.16 -8.42
C GLY A 150 1.27 -14.14 -9.51
N GLY A 151 2.50 -14.03 -10.03
CA GLY A 151 2.95 -14.75 -11.22
C GLY A 151 2.84 -13.86 -12.47
N LYS A 152 2.18 -14.35 -13.52
CA LYS A 152 2.03 -13.60 -14.79
C LYS A 152 1.00 -12.48 -14.74
N THR A 153 0.10 -12.52 -13.77
CA THR A 153 -0.95 -11.53 -13.54
C THR A 153 -0.87 -10.99 -12.13
N LEU A 154 -1.51 -9.85 -11.91
CA LEU A 154 -1.63 -9.25 -10.59
C LEU A 154 -2.31 -10.19 -9.61
N GLY A 155 -1.74 -10.26 -8.41
CA GLY A 155 -2.33 -10.94 -7.28
C GLY A 155 -2.54 -10.01 -6.10
N PHE A 156 -3.21 -10.55 -5.09
CA PHE A 156 -3.41 -9.90 -3.80
C PHE A 156 -2.11 -9.36 -3.18
N ALA A 157 -1.02 -10.13 -3.23
CA ALA A 157 0.26 -9.69 -2.67
C ALA A 157 0.82 -8.44 -3.37
N ASP A 158 0.61 -8.30 -4.69
CA ASP A 158 1.00 -7.10 -5.44
C ASP A 158 0.21 -5.88 -4.98
N ILE A 159 -1.11 -6.00 -4.89
CA ILE A 159 -2.00 -4.91 -4.45
C ILE A 159 -1.67 -4.46 -3.02
N MET A 160 -1.45 -5.41 -2.11
CA MET A 160 -1.12 -5.08 -0.71
C MET A 160 0.24 -4.39 -0.57
N MET A 161 1.20 -4.71 -1.43
CA MET A 161 2.56 -4.16 -1.36
C MET A 161 2.73 -2.87 -2.16
N TRP A 162 1.88 -2.65 -3.17
CA TRP A 162 1.97 -1.54 -4.12
C TRP A 162 2.13 -0.15 -3.45
N PRO A 163 1.30 0.25 -2.47
CA PRO A 163 1.40 1.59 -1.87
C PRO A 163 2.76 1.87 -1.22
N PHE A 164 3.42 0.82 -0.71
CA PHE A 164 4.73 0.93 -0.07
C PHE A 164 5.86 0.97 -1.09
N LEU A 165 5.75 0.16 -2.13
CA LEU A 165 6.72 0.14 -3.23
C LEU A 165 6.75 1.49 -3.94
N GLU A 166 5.58 2.04 -4.28
CA GLU A 166 5.45 3.38 -4.87
C GLU A 166 6.15 4.45 -4.03
N ARG A 167 6.03 4.35 -2.70
CA ARG A 167 6.58 5.31 -1.74
C ARG A 167 8.02 5.00 -1.31
N LEU A 168 8.64 3.94 -1.82
CA LEU A 168 9.99 3.54 -1.39
C LEU A 168 11.02 4.65 -1.63
N GLN A 169 10.82 5.47 -2.67
CA GLN A 169 11.64 6.66 -2.93
C GLN A 169 11.69 7.64 -1.75
N LEU A 170 10.66 7.69 -0.89
CA LEU A 170 10.66 8.58 0.28
C LEU A 170 11.78 8.24 1.26
N VAL A 171 12.28 7.00 1.26
CA VAL A 171 13.45 6.60 2.05
C VAL A 171 14.65 7.49 1.72
N THR A 172 14.83 7.92 0.47
CA THR A 172 15.99 8.73 0.06
C THR A 172 15.96 10.16 0.57
N VAL A 173 14.80 10.62 1.07
CA VAL A 173 14.65 11.97 1.65
C VAL A 173 15.32 12.05 3.03
N ASN A 174 15.48 10.92 3.73
CA ASN A 174 16.16 10.91 5.01
C ASN A 174 17.68 11.13 4.83
N PRO A 175 18.28 12.19 5.40
CA PRO A 175 19.72 12.46 5.25
C PRO A 175 20.61 11.36 5.87
N TYR A 176 20.10 10.63 6.87
CA TYR A 176 20.85 9.60 7.59
C TYR A 176 20.82 8.24 6.90
N THR A 177 19.88 8.00 5.98
CA THR A 177 19.89 6.73 5.23
C THR A 177 21.09 6.67 4.28
N GLU A 178 21.49 5.48 3.83
CA GLU A 178 22.49 5.33 2.76
C GLU A 178 21.86 5.34 1.36
N PHE A 179 20.54 5.13 1.27
CA PHE A 179 19.82 5.17 0.01
C PHE A 179 19.77 6.61 -0.51
N ARG A 180 20.58 6.92 -1.53
CA ARG A 180 20.60 8.24 -2.19
C ARG A 180 19.72 8.31 -3.43
N TYR A 181 19.46 7.16 -4.03
CA TYR A 181 18.72 7.03 -5.27
C TYR A 181 18.15 5.63 -5.37
N PHE A 182 16.89 5.53 -5.75
CA PHE A 182 16.32 4.28 -6.24
C PHE A 182 16.21 4.39 -7.76
N PRO A 183 17.01 3.64 -8.54
CA PRO A 183 16.77 3.52 -9.98
C PRO A 183 15.36 3.00 -10.11
N GLY A 184 14.50 3.83 -10.70
CA GLY A 184 13.05 3.76 -10.49
C GLY A 184 12.48 2.36 -10.43
N ILE A 185 11.49 2.20 -9.57
CA ILE A 185 10.51 1.10 -9.50
C ILE A 185 9.92 0.75 -10.89
N ASN A 186 10.14 1.64 -11.87
CA ASN A 186 9.90 1.59 -13.30
C ASN A 186 10.15 0.28 -14.05
N LYS A 187 11.00 -0.66 -13.59
CA LYS A 187 11.19 -1.94 -14.31
C LYS A 187 10.64 -3.16 -13.59
N CYS A 188 10.98 -3.38 -12.32
CA CYS A 188 10.52 -4.58 -11.60
C CYS A 188 9.04 -4.51 -11.20
N ILE A 189 8.45 -3.31 -11.14
CA ILE A 189 7.08 -3.12 -10.66
C ILE A 189 6.26 -2.27 -11.63
N HIS A 190 6.84 -1.42 -12.49
CA HIS A 190 6.06 -0.77 -13.57
C HIS A 190 6.14 -1.50 -14.92
N GLY A 191 7.07 -2.43 -15.15
CA GLY A 191 7.18 -3.14 -16.44
C GLY A 191 5.86 -3.76 -16.94
N PRO A 192 5.00 -4.26 -16.04
CA PRO A 192 3.66 -4.73 -16.42
C PRO A 192 2.56 -3.66 -16.36
N TYR A 193 2.62 -2.70 -15.43
CA TYR A 193 1.57 -1.67 -15.24
C TYR A 193 1.71 -0.45 -16.16
N ALA A 194 2.89 -0.20 -16.71
CA ALA A 194 3.14 0.83 -17.72
C ALA A 194 2.65 0.41 -19.12
N LYS A 195 2.36 -0.88 -19.35
CA LYS A 195 1.84 -1.35 -20.66
C LYS A 195 0.44 -0.82 -20.97
N THR A 196 -0.31 -0.32 -19.98
CA THR A 196 -1.61 0.34 -20.20
C THR A 196 -1.45 1.79 -20.68
N THR A 197 -0.25 2.38 -20.62
CA THR A 197 0.00 3.78 -21.02
C THR A 197 1.32 3.94 -21.78
N ARG A 198 1.22 3.68 -23.09
CA ARG A 198 2.11 4.11 -24.19
C ARG A 198 3.43 3.33 -24.35
N GLY A 199 3.77 3.11 -25.61
CA GLY A 199 4.77 2.14 -26.06
C GLY A 199 6.18 2.69 -26.25
N THR A 200 7.07 1.76 -26.63
CA THR A 200 8.47 1.93 -27.07
C THR A 200 9.41 2.59 -26.03
N SER A 201 10.57 2.08 -25.61
CA SER A 201 11.52 1.12 -26.21
C SER A 201 12.55 0.67 -25.14
N ASP A 202 12.93 -0.60 -25.23
CA ASP A 202 14.25 -1.23 -24.99
C ASP A 202 15.02 -1.24 -23.64
N LEU A 203 15.30 -2.49 -23.25
CA LEU A 203 16.43 -3.07 -22.51
C LEU A 203 17.66 -2.18 -22.32
N ILE A 204 18.08 -2.02 -21.06
CA ILE A 204 19.36 -2.48 -20.45
C ILE A 204 19.13 -2.45 -18.92
N VAL A 205 19.79 -3.35 -18.18
CA VAL A 205 20.17 -3.31 -16.74
C VAL A 205 19.83 -4.62 -16.01
N THR A 206 20.68 -5.62 -16.19
CA THR A 206 20.90 -6.76 -15.27
C THR A 206 22.40 -7.00 -15.04
N LYS A 207 23.21 -5.93 -14.94
CA LYS A 207 24.66 -6.10 -14.75
C LYS A 207 25.37 -5.16 -13.76
N LYS A 208 24.68 -4.31 -13.00
CA LYS A 208 25.36 -3.28 -12.17
C LYS A 208 25.02 -3.25 -10.68
N ILE A 209 24.28 -4.21 -10.14
CA ILE A 209 24.07 -4.34 -8.68
C ILE A 209 24.87 -5.51 -8.09
N ALA A 210 25.42 -6.41 -8.92
CA ALA A 210 26.28 -7.51 -8.45
C ALA A 210 27.77 -7.13 -8.30
N ASN A 211 28.17 -5.88 -8.61
CA ASN A 211 29.59 -5.54 -8.81
C ASN A 211 30.11 -4.30 -8.07
N ASN A 212 29.50 -3.92 -6.93
CA ASN A 212 30.16 -3.00 -6.00
C ASN A 212 30.41 -3.72 -4.68
N ASN A 213 31.50 -4.49 -4.65
CA ASN A 213 32.37 -4.51 -3.48
C ASN A 213 32.91 -3.08 -3.32
N ILE A 214 32.56 -2.42 -2.22
CA ILE A 214 33.39 -1.59 -1.32
C ILE A 214 32.62 -1.51 -0.01
#